data_AF-A0A380G0R6-F1
#
_entry.id   AF-A0A380G0R6-F1
#
_cell.length_a   1.000
_cell.length_b   1.000
_cell.length_c   1.000
_cell.angle_alpha   90.00
_cell.angle_beta   90.00
_cell.angle_gamma   90.00
#
_symmetry.space_group_name_H-M   'P 1'
#
loop_
_entity.id
_entity.type
_entity.pdbx_description
1 polymer ?
#
loop_
_entity_poly.entity_id
_entity_poly.type
_entity_poly.pdbx_seq_one_letter_code
_entity_poly.pdbx_strand_id
1 'polypeptide(L)' 'MFDNPEDFDWSRLHWRADWNGEDLGFPDRNVVGHYTYHDLNLYIDTENLEILQAWFGDEEDEL' A
#
# COMPACT_ATOMS: atom_id res chain seq x y z
N MET A 1 -10.57 -10.46 -8.08
CA MET A 1 -10.73 -10.78 -6.64
C MET A 1 -9.61 -11.77 -6.31
N PHE A 2 -8.72 -11.46 -5.37
CA PHE A 2 -7.64 -12.39 -4.99
C PHE A 2 -8.18 -13.33 -3.92
N ASP A 3 -8.34 -14.62 -4.24
CA ASP A 3 -8.98 -15.61 -3.36
C ASP A 3 -8.08 -16.10 -2.20
N ASN A 4 -6.78 -15.80 -2.22
CA ASN A 4 -5.87 -16.11 -1.10
C ASN A 4 -4.67 -15.15 -1.07
N PRO A 5 -4.43 -14.37 0.00
CA PRO A 5 -3.29 -13.44 0.08
C PRO A 5 -1.92 -14.13 0.14
N GLU A 6 -1.87 -15.44 0.45
CA GLU A 6 -0.65 -16.24 0.40
C GLU A 6 -0.17 -16.53 -1.04
N ASP A 7 -1.07 -16.46 -2.02
CA ASP A 7 -0.74 -16.65 -3.44
C ASP A 7 -0.29 -15.34 -4.11
N PHE A 8 -0.27 -14.23 -3.37
CA PHE A 8 0.17 -12.95 -3.88
C PHE A 8 1.71 -12.90 -3.92
N ASP A 9 2.28 -12.67 -5.10
CA ASP A 9 3.72 -12.49 -5.26
C ASP A 9 4.14 -11.08 -4.80
N TRP A 10 4.39 -10.95 -3.49
CA TRP A 10 4.80 -9.71 -2.83
C TRP A 10 6.08 -9.10 -3.42
N SER A 11 6.91 -9.89 -4.11
CA SER A 11 8.12 -9.38 -4.78
C SER A 11 7.82 -8.43 -5.94
N ARG A 12 6.58 -8.42 -6.42
CA ARG A 12 6.11 -7.54 -7.50
C ARG A 12 5.59 -6.20 -7.02
N LEU A 13 5.56 -5.96 -5.71
CA LEU A 13 5.22 -4.64 -5.18
C LEU A 13 6.30 -3.63 -5.53
N HIS A 14 5.90 -2.59 -6.25
CA HIS A 14 6.76 -1.46 -6.54
C HIS A 14 6.61 -0.41 -5.46
N TRP A 15 7.71 -0.11 -4.77
CA TRP A 15 7.79 1.03 -3.87
C TRP A 15 7.59 2.34 -4.64
N ARG A 16 6.79 3.25 -4.09
CA ARG A 16 6.50 4.57 -4.67
C ARG A 16 7.05 5.72 -3.82
N ALA A 17 6.80 5.66 -2.52
CA ALA A 17 7.16 6.72 -1.57
C ALA A 17 7.12 6.19 -0.13
N ASP A 18 7.70 6.95 0.78
CA ASP A 18 7.54 6.79 2.22
C ASP A 18 7.02 8.09 2.83
N TRP A 19 6.13 7.96 3.82
CA TRP A 19 5.45 9.06 4.48
C TRP A 19 5.41 8.87 5.99
N ASN A 20 5.27 9.98 6.71
CA ASN A 20 4.94 9.92 8.13
C ASN A 20 3.50 9.40 8.28
N GLY A 21 3.28 8.47 9.21
CA GLY A 21 1.94 7.93 9.46
C GLY A 21 0.94 9.01 9.88
N GLU A 22 1.36 10.03 10.63
CA GLU A 22 0.49 11.13 11.04
C GLU A 22 -0.17 11.85 9.85
N ASP A 23 0.59 12.09 8.77
CA ASP A 23 0.11 12.78 7.56
C ASP A 23 -0.95 11.96 6.81
N LEU A 24 -0.95 10.63 6.99
CA LEU A 24 -1.87 9.69 6.35
C LEU A 24 -3.04 9.27 7.25
N GLY A 25 -3.10 9.75 8.50
CA GLY A 25 -4.12 9.35 9.48
C GLY A 25 -3.78 8.09 10.29
N PHE A 26 -2.52 7.67 10.30
CA PHE A 26 -1.96 6.59 11.13
C PHE A 26 -0.99 7.17 12.18
N PRO A 27 -1.48 7.90 13.20
CA PRO A 27 -0.63 8.67 14.12
C PRO A 27 0.34 7.81 14.96
N ASP A 28 0.06 6.51 15.11
CA ASP A 28 0.91 5.57 15.84
C ASP A 28 2.06 4.99 14.98
N ARG A 29 2.17 5.38 13.70
CA ARG A 29 3.12 4.81 12.74
C ARG A 29 4.17 5.83 12.35
N ASN A 30 5.45 5.49 12.53
CA ASN A 30 6.56 6.40 12.21
C ASN A 30 6.74 6.55 10.70
N VAL A 31 6.87 5.43 9.97
CA VAL A 31 7.15 5.41 8.53
C VAL A 31 6.24 4.41 7.82
N VAL A 32 5.40 4.94 6.95
CA VAL A 32 4.47 4.18 6.12
C VAL A 32 4.96 4.19 4.67
N GLY A 33 5.21 3.00 4.11
CA GLY A 33 5.60 2.82 2.72
C GLY A 33 4.37 2.69 1.82
N HIS A 34 4.35 3.44 0.72
CA HIS A 34 3.39 3.29 -0.37
C HIS A 34 3.94 2.32 -1.41
N TYR A 35 3.20 1.22 -1.63
CA TYR A 35 3.53 0.20 -2.62
C TYR A 35 2.40 0.03 -3.62
N THR A 36 2.75 -0.29 -4.86
CA THR A 36 1.78 -0.49 -5.94
C THR A 36 2.06 -1.76 -6.73
N TYR A 37 1.00 -2.45 -7.14
CA TYR A 37 1.07 -3.57 -8.10
C TYR A 37 -0.18 -3.55 -8.99
N HIS A 38 0.01 -3.29 -10.29
CA HIS A 38 -1.09 -2.91 -11.18
C HIS A 38 -1.91 -1.79 -10.54
N ASP A 39 -3.22 -2.00 -10.36
CA ASP A 39 -4.14 -1.00 -9.83
C ASP A 39 -4.21 -1.03 -8.31
N LEU A 40 -3.61 -2.06 -7.68
CA LEU A 40 -3.56 -2.18 -6.23
C LEU A 40 -2.52 -1.22 -5.65
N ASN A 41 -2.98 -0.40 -4.71
CA ASN A 41 -2.18 0.47 -3.87
C ASN A 41 -2.24 -0.03 -2.43
N LEU A 42 -1.10 0.01 -1.74
CA LEU A 42 -0.95 -0.44 -0.36
C LEU A 42 -0.19 0.60 0.46
N TYR A 43 -0.68 0.85 1.67
CA TYR A 43 0.11 1.43 2.76
C TYR A 43 0.55 0.32 3.70
N ILE A 44 1.86 0.23 3.89
CA ILE A 44 2.50 -0.78 4.73
C ILE A 44 3.34 -0.07 5.79
N ASP A 45 3.12 -0.41 7.05
CA ASP A 45 4.03 -0.01 8.14
C ASP A 45 5.37 -0.70 7.94
N THR A 46 6.42 0.09 7.78
CA THR A 46 7.77 -0.43 7.49
C THR A 46 8.45 -1.04 8.71
N GLU A 47 7.96 -0.81 9.93
CA GLU A 47 8.53 -1.36 11.15
C GLU A 47 8.11 -2.81 11.40
N ASN A 48 6.83 -3.11 11.16
CA ASN A 48 6.24 -4.42 11.46
C ASN A 48 5.66 -5.16 10.24
N LEU A 49 5.73 -4.55 9.05
CA LEU A 49 5.21 -5.07 7.76
C LEU A 49 3.69 -5.29 7.76
N GLU A 50 2.95 -4.57 8.60
CA GLU A 50 1.49 -4.60 8.63
C GLU A 50 0.91 -3.78 7.48
N ILE A 51 -0.06 -4.35 6.76
CA ILE A 51 -0.83 -3.61 5.75
C ILE A 51 -1.86 -2.76 6.50
N LEU A 52 -1.68 -1.44 6.45
CA LEU A 52 -2.55 -0.47 7.11
C LEU A 52 -3.78 -0.17 6.25
N GLN A 53 -3.59 -0.09 4.93
CA GLN A 53 -4.66 0.20 3.99
C GLN A 53 -4.34 -0.40 2.63
N ALA A 54 -5.40 -0.87 1.95
CA ALA A 54 -5.34 -1.34 0.57
C ALA A 54 -6.50 -0.72 -0.21
N TRP A 55 -6.21 -0.19 -1.39
CA TRP A 55 -7.23 0.33 -2.30
C TRP A 55 -6.83 0.07 -3.75
N PHE A 56 -7.81 -0.14 -4.61
CA PHE A 56 -7.57 -0.09 -6.04
C PHE A 56 -7.68 1.36 -6.47
N GLY A 57 -6.75 1.85 -7.29
CA GLY A 57 -6.92 3.15 -7.93
C GLY A 57 -8.18 3.08 -8.80
N ASP A 58 -9.04 4.09 -8.72
CA ASP A 58 -10.05 4.26 -9.75
C ASP A 58 -9.31 4.59 -11.05
N GLU A 59 -9.55 3.83 -12.11
CA GLU A 59 -9.23 4.25 -13.48
C GLU A 59 -10.14 5.44 -13.86
N GLU A 60 -9.96 6.61 -13.24
CA GLU A 60 -10.56 7.88 -13.66
C GLU A 60 -9.45 8.94 -13.49
N ASP A 61 -8.89 9.59 -14.50
CA ASP A 61 -9.42 10.02 -15.79
C ASP A 61 -8.28 10.14 -16.84
N GLU A 62 -8.35 9.39 -17.94
CA GLU A 62 -7.89 9.93 -19.23
C GLU A 62 -8.95 10.94 -19.71
N LEU A 63 -8.85 12.20 -19.27
CA LEU A 63 -9.57 13.35 -19.86
C LEU A 63 -8.67 14.13 -20.81
#